data_AF-A0A5D3AVQ9-F1
#
_entry.id   AF-A0A5D3AVQ9-F1
#
_cell.length_a   1.000
_cell.length_b   1.000
_cell.length_c   1.000
_cell.angle_alpha   90.00
_cell.angle_beta   90.00
_cell.angle_gamma   90.00
#
_symmetry.space_group_name_H-M   'P 1'
#
loop_
_entity.id
_entity.type
_entity.pdbx_description
1 polymer ?
#
loop_
_entity_poly.entity_id
_entity_poly.type
_entity_poly.pdbx_seq_one_letter_code
_entity_poly.pdbx_strand_id
1 'polypeptide(L)' 'REGIPHEPYYWFTDQRKYGTTEHGGYGLGVERLLAWILKRYTVRDCSLYPRFMGRATP' A
#
# COMPACT_ATOMS: atom_id res chain seq x y z
N ARG A 1 -3.83 21.49 0.83
CA ARG A 1 -4.70 21.12 1.96
C ARG A 1 -3.89 20.67 3.17
N GLU A 2 -2.95 19.74 3.01
CA GLU A 2 -2.15 19.19 4.13
C GLU A 2 -0.75 19.83 4.33
N GLY A 3 -0.42 20.93 3.64
CA GLY A 3 0.87 21.62 3.83
C GLY A 3 2.12 20.84 3.41
N ILE A 4 1.97 19.77 2.63
CA ILE A 4 3.08 18.94 2.16
C ILE A 4 3.76 19.63 0.96
N PRO A 5 5.10 19.76 0.93
CA PRO A 5 5.84 20.34 -0.19
C PRO A 5 5.60 19.50 -1.46
N HIS A 6 5.34 20.16 -2.58
CA HIS A 6 4.97 19.49 -3.84
C HIS A 6 6.20 19.11 -4.69
N GLU A 7 7.32 19.77 -4.44
CA GLU A 7 8.56 19.68 -5.21
C GLU A 7 9.11 18.23 -5.28
N PRO A 8 9.11 17.43 -4.19
CA PRO A 8 9.54 16.03 -4.27
C PRO A 8 8.58 15.11 -5.05
N TYR A 9 7.33 15.56 -5.25
CA TYR A 9 6.26 14.79 -5.89
C TYR A 9 6.04 15.18 -7.35
N TYR A 10 6.91 16.02 -7.93
CA TYR A 10 6.78 16.50 -9.31
C TYR A 10 6.53 15.37 -10.31
N TRP A 11 7.22 14.23 -10.14
CA TRP A 11 7.10 13.05 -10.99
C TRP A 11 5.70 12.42 -10.98
N PHE A 12 4.92 12.62 -9.91
CA PHE A 12 3.55 12.13 -9.78
C PHE A 12 2.53 13.19 -10.21
N THR A 13 2.74 14.45 -9.83
CA THR A 13 1.80 15.54 -10.11
C THR A 13 1.80 15.93 -11.59
N ASP A 14 2.97 15.96 -12.23
CA ASP A 14 3.11 16.42 -13.61
C ASP A 14 2.47 15.48 -14.63
N GLN A 15 2.22 14.22 -14.26
CA GLN A 15 1.50 13.26 -15.11
C GLN A 15 0.11 13.76 -15.52
N ARG A 16 -0.50 14.66 -14.72
CA ARG A 16 -1.83 15.21 -14.98
C ARG A 16 -1.82 16.59 -15.63
N LYS A 17 -0.64 17.14 -15.96
CA LYS A 17 -0.47 18.51 -16.48
C LYS A 17 -1.17 18.73 -17.83
N TYR A 18 -1.20 17.72 -18.68
CA TYR A 18 -1.75 17.81 -20.04
C TYR A 18 -3.11 17.11 -20.20
N GLY A 19 -3.79 16.85 -19.08
CA GLY A 19 -5.09 16.18 -19.06
C GLY A 19 -5.10 14.97 -18.12
N THR A 20 -6.25 14.75 -17.50
CA THR A 20 -6.55 13.57 -16.69
C THR A 20 -7.99 13.17 -16.95
N THR A 21 -8.32 11.90 -16.73
CA THR A 21 -9.70 11.44 -16.60
C THR A 21 -10.08 11.43 -15.13
N GLU A 22 -11.37 11.52 -14.81
CA GLU A 22 -11.88 11.22 -13.47
C GLU A 22 -11.59 9.75 -13.14
N HIS A 23 -10.83 9.49 -12.08
CA HIS A 23 -10.48 8.14 -11.63
C HIS A 23 -10.57 8.04 -10.11
N GLY A 24 -10.78 6.82 -9.64
CA GLY A 24 -10.83 6.47 -8.23
C GLY A 24 -10.56 4.98 -8.06
N GLY A 25 -10.24 4.56 -6.84
CA GLY A 25 -9.94 3.16 -6.55
C GLY A 25 -9.86 2.89 -5.06
N TYR A 26 -9.65 1.62 -4.72
CA TYR A 26 -9.43 1.17 -3.36
C TYR A 26 -8.24 0.20 -3.30
N GLY A 27 -7.65 0.06 -2.12
CA GLY A 27 -6.58 -0.90 -1.85
C GLY A 27 -7.07 -2.02 -0.94
N LEU A 28 -6.56 -3.23 -1.15
CA LEU A 28 -6.85 -4.41 -0.34
C LEU A 28 -5.55 -5.16 -0.04
N GLY A 29 -5.27 -5.41 1.25
CA GLY A 29 -4.14 -6.23 1.67
C GLY A 29 -4.51 -7.71 1.65
N VAL A 30 -3.90 -8.50 0.76
CA VAL A 30 -4.23 -9.92 0.56
C VAL A 30 -4.00 -10.73 1.83
N GLU A 31 -2.84 -10.61 2.47
CA GLU A 31 -2.52 -11.36 3.69
C GLU A 31 -3.46 -10.99 4.85
N ARG A 32 -3.93 -9.73 4.90
CA ARG A 32 -4.88 -9.28 5.91
C ARG A 32 -6.31 -9.76 5.62
N LEU A 33 -6.71 -9.80 4.35
CA LEU A 33 -7.97 -10.42 3.94
C LEU A 33 -7.98 -11.91 4.32
N LEU A 34 -6.88 -12.63 4.04
CA LEU A 34 -6.73 -14.03 4.42
C LEU A 34 -6.77 -14.22 5.93
N ALA A 35 -6.06 -13.38 6.70
CA ALA A 35 -6.09 -13.46 8.16
C ALA A 35 -7.52 -13.30 8.70
N TRP A 36 -8.32 -12.42 8.09
CA TRP A 36 -9.73 -12.25 8.46
C TRP A 36 -10.59 -13.47 8.13
N ILE A 37 -10.54 -13.96 6.88
CA ILE A 37 -11.32 -15.12 6.42
C ILE A 37 -10.95 -16.38 7.22
N LEU A 38 -9.65 -16.58 7.46
CA LEU A 38 -9.11 -17.76 8.15
C LEU A 38 -9.06 -17.61 9.68
N LYS A 39 -9.60 -16.51 10.23
CA LYS A 39 -9.60 -16.18 11.66
C LYS A 39 -8.21 -16.29 12.32
N ARG A 40 -7.19 -15.74 11.66
CA ARG A 40 -5.81 -15.66 12.20
C ARG A 40 -5.62 -14.35 12.94
N TYR A 41 -4.93 -14.43 14.07
CA TYR A 41 -4.61 -13.26 14.89
C TYR A 41 -3.56 -12.36 14.23
N THR A 42 -2.63 -12.95 13.48
CA THR A 42 -1.52 -12.22 12.84
C THR A 42 -1.49 -12.49 11.34
N VAL A 43 -1.13 -11.46 10.56
CA VAL A 43 -0.93 -11.59 9.11
C VAL A 43 0.31 -12.42 8.75
N ARG A 44 1.19 -12.68 9.72
CA ARG A 44 2.42 -13.47 9.51
C ARG A 44 2.10 -14.91 9.12
N ASP A 45 0.99 -15.46 9.60
CA ASP A 45 0.53 -16.81 9.27
C ASP A 45 -0.01 -16.91 7.84
N CYS A 46 -0.26 -15.77 7.20
CA CYS A 46 -0.80 -15.67 5.84
C CYS A 46 0.23 -15.18 4.82
N SER A 47 1.50 -15.09 5.21
CA SER A 47 2.62 -14.72 4.34
C SER A 47 3.64 -15.84 4.32
N LEU A 48 4.12 -16.22 3.13
CA LEU A 48 5.09 -17.31 2.97
C LEU A 48 6.43 -17.00 3.66
N TYR A 49 6.88 -15.74 3.54
CA TYR A 49 8.11 -15.23 4.14
C TYR A 49 7.79 -13.92 4.86
N PRO A 50 7.24 -13.98 6.08
CA PRO A 50 6.75 -12.79 6.77
C PRO A 50 7.90 -11.85 7.13
N ARG A 51 7.78 -10.58 6.72
CA ARG A 51 8.73 -9.52 7.06
C ARG A 51 8.20 -8.66 8.19
N PHE A 52 9.06 -8.40 9.18
CA PHE A 52 8.76 -7.52 10.30
C PHE A 52 10.06 -7.02 10.94
N MET A 53 9.97 -6.06 11.85
CA MET A 53 11.13 -5.57 12.59
C MET A 53 11.84 -6.75 13.28
N GLY A 54 13.09 -7.03 12.88
CA GLY A 54 13.87 -8.16 13.37
C GLY A 54 13.91 -9.42 12.49
N ARG A 55 13.19 -9.44 11.35
CA ARG A 55 13.30 -10.53 10.35
C ARG A 55 13.19 -9.99 8.92
N ALA A 56 14.26 -10.17 8.14
CA ALA A 56 14.34 -9.82 6.72
C ALA A 56 14.93 -10.94 5.82
N THR A 57 15.17 -12.12 6.39
CA THR A 57 15.69 -13.30 5.67
C THR A 57 14.63 -14.41 5.61
N PRO A 58 14.69 -15.29 4.58
CA PRO A 58 13.93 -16.54 4.54
C PRO A 58 14.09 -17.36 5.82
#